data_AF-X1TGF7-F1
#
_entry.id   AF-X1TGF7-F1
#
_cell.length_a   1.000
_cell.length_b   1.000
_cell.length_c   1.000
_cell.angle_alpha   90.00
_cell.angle_beta   90.00
_cell.angle_gamma   90.00
#
_symmetry.space_group_name_H-M   'P 1'
#
loop_
_entity.id
_entity.type
_entity.pdbx_description
1 polymer ?
#
loop_
_entity_poly.entity_id
_entity_poly.type
_entity_poly.pdbx_seq_one_letter_code
_entity_poly.pdbx_strand_id
1 'polypeptide(L)'
;MTSNLYMSGKKIFIDDTSVLIEPGDLLERVTSNGIREQYEVVDPGFHERFGSFAPHYQIEVRRLSIPRDVEKSASPPPTKLHP
;
A
#
# COMPACT_ATOMS: atom_id res chain seq x y z
N MET A 1 -15.93 4.74 3.73
CA MET A 1 -15.95 3.29 4.01
C MET A 1 -14.51 2.87 4.14
N THR A 2 -14.11 2.34 5.29
CA THR A 2 -12.72 1.93 5.54
C THR A 2 -12.61 0.49 5.05
N SER A 3 -11.94 0.27 3.92
CA SER A 3 -11.68 -1.08 3.40
C SER A 3 -10.74 -1.80 4.36
N ASN A 4 -11.14 -2.97 4.87
CA ASN A 4 -10.31 -3.73 5.80
C ASN A 4 -9.20 -4.44 5.01
N LEU A 5 -7.95 -4.00 5.22
CA LEU A 5 -6.78 -4.57 4.57
C LEU A 5 -6.17 -5.67 5.46
N TYR A 6 -6.25 -6.92 5.02
CA TYR A 6 -5.64 -8.05 5.71
C TYR A 6 -4.40 -8.54 4.95
N MET A 7 -3.35 -8.90 5.70
CA MET A 7 -2.12 -9.48 5.16
C MET A 7 -1.90 -10.89 5.68
N SER A 8 -1.60 -11.83 4.78
CA SER A 8 -1.17 -13.19 5.13
C SER A 8 0.04 -13.57 4.28
N GLY A 9 1.22 -13.65 4.90
CA GLY A 9 2.48 -13.87 4.18
C GLY A 9 2.78 -12.74 3.17
N LYS A 10 2.83 -13.08 1.88
CA LYS A 10 3.06 -12.14 0.76
C LYS A 10 1.77 -11.70 0.06
N LYS A 11 0.60 -11.92 0.67
CA LYS A 11 -0.69 -11.56 0.08
C LYS A 11 -1.40 -10.44 0.83
N ILE A 12 -2.03 -9.55 0.06
CA ILE A 12 -2.91 -8.47 0.52
C ILE A 12 -4.33 -8.76 0.04
N PHE A 13 -5.31 -8.67 0.94
CA PHE A 13 -6.72 -8.92 0.61
C PHE A 13 -7.50 -7.60 0.61
N ILE A 14 -8.28 -7.35 -0.44
CA ILE A 14 -9.09 -6.13 -0.62
C ILE A 14 -10.49 -6.51 -1.08
N ASP A 15 -11.50 -6.18 -0.29
CA ASP A 15 -12.92 -6.39 -0.64
C ASP A 15 -13.51 -5.27 -1.50
N ASP A 16 -12.76 -4.17 -1.66
CA ASP A 16 -13.15 -3.07 -2.55
C ASP A 16 -12.82 -3.41 -4.00
N THR A 17 -13.88 -3.72 -4.76
CA THR A 17 -13.79 -4.06 -6.17
C THR A 17 -14.14 -2.89 -7.09
N SER A 18 -14.29 -1.68 -6.54
CA SER A 18 -14.54 -0.47 -7.34
C SER A 18 -13.27 0.07 -8.00
N VAL A 19 -12.10 -0.37 -7.53
CA VAL A 19 -10.78 0.00 -8.03
C VAL A 19 -10.26 -1.11 -8.94
N LEU A 20 -9.74 -0.72 -10.11
CA LEU A 20 -8.97 -1.61 -10.96
C LEU A 20 -7.53 -1.67 -10.43
N ILE A 21 -7.04 -2.87 -10.15
CA ILE A 21 -5.68 -3.12 -9.68
C ILE A 21 -4.95 -3.91 -10.76
N GLU A 22 -3.80 -3.40 -11.20
CA GLU A 22 -2.99 -3.98 -12.27
C GLU A 22 -1.59 -4.41 -11.75
N PRO A 23 -0.93 -5.38 -12.39
CA PRO A 23 0.47 -5.70 -12.10
C PRO A 23 1.37 -4.46 -12.25
N GLY A 24 2.24 -4.23 -11.26
CA GLY A 24 3.11 -3.06 -11.20
C GLY A 24 2.55 -1.87 -10.41
N ASP A 25 1.28 -1.91 -10.00
CA ASP A 25 0.70 -0.90 -9.13
C ASP A 25 1.39 -0.84 -7.76
N LEU A 26 1.35 0.33 -7.14
CA LEU A 26 1.91 0.57 -5.79
C LEU A 26 0.80 0.62 -4.74
N LEU A 27 0.91 -0.25 -3.75
CA LEU A 27 0.05 -0.27 -2.57
C LEU A 27 0.80 0.30 -1.37
N GLU A 28 0.22 1.32 -0.73
CA GLU A 28 0.69 1.84 0.56
C GLU A 28 -0.23 1.34 1.67
N ARG A 29 0.35 0.62 2.64
CA ARG A 29 -0.33 0.22 3.86
C ARG A 29 0.14 1.10 5.00
N VAL A 30 -0.82 1.75 5.67
CA VAL A 30 -0.58 2.44 6.95
C VAL A 30 -1.01 1.52 8.08
N THR A 31 -0.08 1.11 8.92
CA THR A 31 -0.36 0.27 10.08
C THR A 31 -0.91 1.12 11.23
N SER A 32 -1.55 0.47 12.22
CA SER A 32 -2.16 1.18 13.37
C SER A 32 -1.18 1.98 14.22
N ASN A 33 0.13 1.70 14.12
CA ASN A 33 1.20 2.48 14.76
C ASN A 33 1.79 3.57 13.83
N GLY A 34 1.16 3.86 12.69
CA GLY A 34 1.56 4.92 11.77
C GLY A 34 2.73 4.58 10.84
N ILE A 35 3.22 3.34 10.85
CA ILE A 35 4.26 2.91 9.91
C ILE A 35 3.64 2.79 8.52
N ARG A 36 4.34 3.32 7.52
CA ARG A 36 3.97 3.18 6.12
C ARG A 36 4.81 2.11 5.48
N GLU A 37 4.14 1.14 4.88
CA GLU A 37 4.77 0.07 4.13
C GLU A 37 4.35 0.18 2.67
N GLN A 38 5.31 0.05 1.75
CA GLN A 38 5.05 0.08 0.33
C GLN A 38 5.25 -1.29 -0.30
N TYR A 39 4.34 -1.63 -1.20
CA TYR A 39 4.29 -2.91 -1.88
C TYR A 39 4.03 -2.68 -3.37
N GLU A 40 4.64 -3.49 -4.20
CA GLU A 40 4.35 -3.56 -5.63
C GLU A 40 3.46 -4.77 -5.89
N VAL A 41 2.42 -4.58 -6.70
CA VAL A 41 1.52 -5.66 -7.13
C VAL A 41 2.26 -6.57 -8.11
N VAL A 42 2.40 -7.84 -7.74
CA VAL A 42 2.92 -8.89 -8.62
C VAL A 42 1.79 -9.54 -9.40
N ASP A 43 0.71 -9.89 -8.71
CA ASP A 43 -0.52 -10.44 -9.31
C ASP A 43 -1.75 -9.92 -8.54
N PRO A 44 -2.71 -9.25 -9.21
CA PRO A 44 -3.93 -8.75 -8.57
C PRO A 44 -4.81 -9.86 -7.97
N GLY A 45 -4.89 -11.03 -8.61
CA GLY A 45 -5.69 -12.15 -8.12
C GLY A 45 -7.16 -11.79 -7.84
N PHE A 46 -7.88 -11.24 -8.83
CA PHE A 46 -9.31 -10.93 -8.67
C PHE A 46 -10.17 -12.20 -8.68
N HIS A 47 -11.03 -12.34 -7.68
CA HIS A 47 -11.99 -13.43 -7.59
C HIS A 47 -13.41 -12.88 -7.65
N GLU A 48 -14.20 -13.39 -8.60
CA GLU A 48 -15.64 -13.17 -8.63
C GLU A 48 -16.32 -13.83 -7.43
N ARG A 49 -17.59 -13.45 -7.20
CA ARG A 49 -18.41 -14.02 -6.14
C ARG A 49 -18.42 -15.54 -6.25
N PHE A 50 -18.04 -16.21 -5.18
CA PHE A 50 -18.09 -17.67 -5.09
C PHE A 50 -18.77 -18.11 -3.79
N GLY A 51 -19.96 -18.70 -3.92
CA GLY A 51 -20.80 -19.07 -2.78
C GLY A 51 -21.14 -17.87 -1.87
N SER A 52 -20.74 -17.96 -0.61
CA SER A 52 -20.94 -16.91 0.41
C SER A 52 -19.85 -15.83 0.41
N PHE A 53 -18.80 -15.96 -0.39
CA PHE A 53 -17.74 -14.96 -0.48
C PHE A 53 -18.09 -13.89 -1.52
N ALA A 54 -18.06 -12.62 -1.10
CA ALA A 54 -18.19 -11.49 -2.00
C ALA A 54 -16.99 -11.42 -2.98
N PRO A 55 -17.14 -10.73 -4.12
CA PRO A 55 -16.00 -10.42 -4.98
C PRO A 55 -14.90 -9.70 -4.20
N HIS A 56 -13.64 -10.09 -4.41
CA HIS A 56 -12.49 -9.53 -3.69
C HIS A 56 -11.18 -9.80 -4.44
N TYR A 57 -10.13 -9.07 -4.08
CA TYR A 57 -8.78 -9.32 -4.52
C TYR A 57 -7.98 -10.16 -3.51
N GLN A 58 -7.14 -11.06 -4.00
CA GLN A 58 -6.11 -11.77 -3.25
C GLN A 58 -4.74 -11.48 -3.86
N ILE A 59 -4.25 -10.29 -3.60
CA ILE A 59 -3.13 -9.67 -4.31
C ILE A 59 -1.82 -10.28 -3.84
N GLU A 60 -1.04 -10.89 -4.73
CA GLU A 60 0.36 -11.21 -4.47
C GLU A 60 1.21 -9.95 -4.61
N VAL A 61 2.02 -9.66 -3.60
CA VAL A 61 2.83 -8.45 -3.57
C VAL A 61 4.29 -8.70 -3.25
N ARG A 62 5.13 -7.79 -3.75
CA ARG A 62 6.54 -7.68 -3.37
C ARG A 62 6.71 -6.44 -2.48
N ARG A 63 7.21 -6.63 -1.26
CA ARG A 63 7.56 -5.51 -0.37
C ARG A 63 8.68 -4.70 -1.00
N LEU A 64 8.46 -3.39 -1.15
CA LEU A 64 9.51 -2.46 -1.52
C LEU A 64 10.22 -2.07 -0.22
N SER A 65 11.43 -2.57 -0.02
CA SER A 65 12.25 -2.23 1.13
C SER A 65 12.71 -0.78 1.00
N ILE A 66 11.95 0.12 1.61
CA ILE A 66 12.43 1.42 2.01
C ILE A 66 11.89 1.68 3.42
N PRO A 67 12.70 1.57 4.48
CA PRO A 67 12.52 2.48 5.59
C PRO A 67 12.86 3.86 5.01
N ARG A 68 11.87 4.52 4.39
CA ARG A 68 12.00 5.96 4.20
C ARG A 68 11.81 6.56 5.57
N ASP A 69 12.92 6.81 6.25
CA ASP A 69 12.99 8.02 7.04
C ASP A 69 12.42 9.11 6.14
N VAL A 70 11.32 9.72 6.57
CA VAL A 70 10.76 10.90 5.92
C VAL A 70 11.75 12.03 6.19
N GLU A 71 12.94 11.96 5.59
CA GLU A 71 13.85 13.06 5.54
C GLU A 71 13.27 14.03 4.52
N LYS A 72 12.51 14.96 5.08
CA LYS A 72 12.26 16.33 4.65
C LYS A 72 13.25 16.82 3.57
N SER A 73 13.05 16.38 2.33
CA SER A 73 13.55 17.02 1.12
C SER A 73 12.31 17.69 0.51
N ALA A 74 11.95 18.92 0.89
CA ALA A 74 12.69 20.11 0.51
C ALA A 74 12.30 21.31 1.39
N SER A 75 13.28 21.89 2.09
CA SER A 75 13.49 23.35 2.17
C SER A 75 14.86 23.59 2.79
N PRO A 76 15.78 24.33 2.13
CA PRO A 76 17.06 24.68 2.75
C PRO A 76 16.82 25.50 4.02
N PRO A 77 17.64 25.35 5.07
CA PRO A 77 17.52 26.17 6.27
C PRO A 77 17.68 27.66 5.88
N PRO A 78 16.90 28.59 6.46
CA PRO A 78 17.15 30.01 6.24
C PRO A 78 18.58 30.31 6.70
N THR A 79 19.42 30.65 5.74
CA THR A 79 20.80 31.10 6.00
C THR A 79 20.68 32.38 6.82
N LYS A 80 21.12 32.34 8.08
CA LYS A 80 21.34 33.58 8.83
C LYS A 80 22.44 34.36 8.13
N LEU A 81 22.07 35.42 7.43
CA LEU A 81 23.02 36.43 6.99
C LEU A 81 23.15 37.44 8.15
N HIS A 82 24.25 37.36 8.89
CA HIS A 82 24.76 38.51 9.66
C HIS A 82 25.67 39.30 8.72
N PRO A 83 25.46 40.62 8.61
CA PRO A 83 26.22 41.55 9.45
C PRO A 83 25.34 42.40 10.36
#